data_AF-A0A8E2EPL8-F1
#
_entry.id   AF-A0A8E2EPL8-F1
#
_cell.length_a   1.000
_cell.length_b   1.000
_cell.length_c   1.000
_cell.angle_alpha   90.00
_cell.angle_beta   90.00
_cell.angle_gamma   90.00
#
_symmetry.space_group_name_H-M   'P 1'
#
loop_
_entity.id
_entity.type
_entity.pdbx_description
1 polymer ?
#
loop_
_entity_poly.entity_id
_entity_poly.type
_entity_poly.pdbx_seq_one_letter_code
_entity_poly.pdbx_strand_id
1 'polypeptide(L)'
;MTAIRKTDWQKLPVSLTELCINTTLRCGQSFRWRKSEDDEWSCALHGRILSLRQDPEYLHYRAIFPVASHPLPTPPPSNAPSTVEPVAQDKDDTLDLVKHYFNLKPNLADLYNQWASADANFKKRAPKFTGVRILQQDAWEALLGFICSSNNNISRISQMVHNLCLHYGPLIGHIGSTPYHDFPSPEALTDPTVEQHLMKLGFGYRAKYIYKTAVMVAKEKGLDWLEGLSNPENPPLGVEPKAAGELAEGGREGYRKAHEELLALHGVGPKVADCVCLMGLGWSESVPVDTHVWQIAQRDYKFGKGKHSSLTKATYDAVANRFRSMWGKEAGWAHSVLFTADLKAFSERLVAKAEAKEEEQSIKSEINGIEEIETTVRTKAVAKKRAKRALEENEHQVLEVKEKVIKRNKRRKV
;
A
#
# COMPACT_ATOMS: atom_id res chain seq x y z
N MET A 1 17.64 3.81 28.05
CA MET A 1 17.25 4.28 26.69
C MET A 1 18.40 3.95 25.77
N THR A 2 18.19 3.11 24.77
CA THR A 2 19.17 2.87 23.71
C THR A 2 19.38 4.19 22.97
N ALA A 3 20.62 4.59 22.70
CA ALA A 3 20.88 5.77 21.89
C ALA A 3 20.28 5.59 20.49
N ILE A 4 19.79 6.66 19.89
CA ILE A 4 19.07 6.63 18.61
C ILE A 4 19.66 7.70 17.69
N ARG A 5 19.92 7.35 16.42
CA ARG A 5 20.26 8.31 15.37
C ARG A 5 18.99 8.65 14.59
N LYS A 6 18.50 9.88 14.73
CA LYS A 6 17.32 10.38 14.00
C LYS A 6 17.75 11.34 12.90
N THR A 7 17.25 11.14 11.70
CA THR A 7 17.52 12.04 10.57
C THR A 7 16.49 13.18 10.51
N ASP A 8 16.90 14.30 9.92
CA ASP A 8 16.00 15.41 9.62
C ASP A 8 15.01 15.02 8.52
N TRP A 9 13.84 15.67 8.52
CA TRP A 9 12.85 15.48 7.46
C TRP A 9 13.42 15.88 6.10
N GLN A 10 13.39 14.94 5.18
CA GLN A 10 13.73 15.12 3.77
C GLN A 10 12.45 15.23 2.94
N LYS A 11 12.55 15.82 1.74
CA LYS A 11 11.44 15.97 0.79
C LYS A 11 11.78 15.30 -0.53
N LEU A 12 10.82 14.54 -1.05
CA LEU A 12 10.88 13.91 -2.37
C LEU A 12 9.71 14.44 -3.22
N PRO A 13 9.96 15.09 -4.37
CA PRO A 13 8.88 15.58 -5.24
C PRO A 13 8.07 14.42 -5.81
N VAL A 14 6.83 14.24 -5.33
CA VAL A 14 5.88 13.21 -5.79
C VAL A 14 4.47 13.75 -5.55
N SER A 15 3.74 14.01 -6.62
CA SER A 15 2.38 14.50 -6.54
C SER A 15 1.40 13.43 -6.04
N LEU A 16 0.23 13.86 -5.57
CA LEU A 16 -0.85 12.95 -5.16
C LEU A 16 -1.39 12.07 -6.30
N THR A 17 -1.16 12.43 -7.57
CA THR A 17 -1.54 11.59 -8.71
C THR A 17 -0.56 10.45 -8.92
N GLU A 18 0.71 10.64 -8.54
CA GLU A 18 1.77 9.63 -8.64
C GLU A 18 1.82 8.74 -7.40
N LEU A 19 1.57 9.27 -6.21
CA LEU A 19 1.49 8.49 -4.97
C LEU A 19 0.54 9.19 -4.00
N CYS A 20 -0.40 8.45 -3.43
CA CYS A 20 -1.20 8.87 -2.29
C CYS A 20 -0.95 7.87 -1.15
N ILE A 21 -0.09 8.21 -0.19
CA ILE A 21 0.29 7.29 0.90
C ILE A 21 -0.92 6.90 1.75
N ASN A 22 -1.86 7.83 1.95
CA ASN A 22 -3.09 7.57 2.71
C ASN A 22 -3.99 6.52 2.05
N THR A 23 -3.95 6.38 0.73
CA THR A 23 -4.72 5.35 0.03
C THR A 23 -3.90 4.06 -0.10
N THR A 24 -2.65 4.18 -0.55
CA THR A 24 -1.74 3.04 -0.80
C THR A 24 -1.44 2.22 0.47
N LEU A 25 -1.18 2.89 1.61
CA LEU A 25 -0.84 2.19 2.86
C LEU A 25 -2.05 1.60 3.60
N ARG A 26 -3.28 1.88 3.13
CA ARG A 26 -4.53 1.43 3.77
C ARG A 26 -5.35 0.46 2.92
N CYS A 27 -4.98 0.24 1.68
CA CYS A 27 -5.75 -0.60 0.76
C CYS A 27 -5.43 -2.10 0.87
N GLY A 28 -4.83 -2.53 1.99
CA GLY A 28 -4.60 -3.95 2.28
C GLY A 28 -3.41 -4.59 1.56
N GLN A 29 -2.45 -3.78 1.10
CA GLN A 29 -1.20 -4.26 0.52
C GLN A 29 -0.15 -4.58 1.59
N SER A 30 0.09 -3.63 2.50
CA SER A 30 0.93 -3.79 3.68
C SER A 30 0.08 -3.67 4.94
N PHE A 31 0.55 -4.28 6.02
CA PHE A 31 -0.16 -4.40 7.29
C PHE A 31 0.64 -3.85 8.48
N ARG A 32 1.79 -3.22 8.23
CA ARG A 32 2.75 -2.77 9.26
C ARG A 32 2.74 -1.26 9.51
N TRP A 33 2.17 -0.49 8.58
CA TRP A 33 2.11 0.95 8.67
C TRP A 33 1.09 1.41 9.72
N ARG A 34 1.54 2.23 10.66
CA ARG A 34 0.71 2.85 11.69
C ARG A 34 0.60 4.33 11.42
N LYS A 35 -0.60 4.88 11.56
CA LYS A 35 -0.86 6.31 11.43
C LYS A 35 -1.01 6.93 12.82
N SER A 36 -0.27 7.99 13.11
CA SER A 36 -0.41 8.77 14.35
C SER A 36 -1.56 9.78 14.26
N GLU A 37 -1.87 10.40 15.39
CA GLU A 37 -2.83 11.51 15.49
C GLU A 37 -2.35 12.75 14.72
N ASP A 38 -1.03 12.93 14.57
CA ASP A 38 -0.38 14.03 13.82
C ASP A 38 -0.32 13.79 12.30
N ASP A 39 -1.13 12.86 11.76
CA ASP A 39 -1.14 12.47 10.35
C ASP A 39 0.19 11.86 9.82
N GLU A 40 1.08 11.40 10.73
CA GLU A 40 2.35 10.75 10.36
C GLU A 40 2.18 9.23 10.26
N TRP A 41 2.65 8.65 9.16
CA TRP A 41 2.77 7.22 8.97
C TRP A 41 4.11 6.74 9.49
N SER A 42 4.18 5.60 10.18
CA SER A 42 5.45 5.02 10.63
C SER A 42 5.47 3.49 10.57
N CYS A 43 6.62 2.92 10.20
CA CYS A 43 6.87 1.49 10.11
C CYS A 43 8.35 1.19 10.43
N ALA A 44 8.65 0.02 11.00
CA ALA A 44 10.03 -0.47 11.05
C ALA A 44 10.30 -1.29 9.78
N LEU A 45 11.33 -0.91 9.02
CA LEU A 45 11.62 -1.49 7.71
C LEU A 45 13.13 -1.43 7.47
N HIS A 46 13.77 -2.56 7.16
CA HIS A 46 15.20 -2.64 6.85
C HIS A 46 16.07 -1.98 7.94
N GLY A 47 15.86 -2.37 9.20
CA GLY A 47 16.70 -1.97 10.33
C GLY A 47 16.49 -0.54 10.83
N ARG A 48 15.47 0.18 10.35
CA ARG A 48 15.16 1.56 10.78
C ARG A 48 13.66 1.78 10.95
N ILE A 49 13.28 2.77 11.74
CA ILE A 49 11.90 3.26 11.77
C ILE A 49 11.77 4.37 10.74
N LEU A 50 10.99 4.14 9.70
CA LEU A 50 10.67 5.09 8.64
C LEU A 50 9.38 5.84 9.02
N SER A 51 9.45 7.17 9.10
CA SER A 51 8.27 8.03 9.24
C SER A 51 8.00 8.80 7.95
N LEU A 52 6.73 8.90 7.57
CA LEU A 52 6.27 9.54 6.34
C LEU A 52 5.11 10.50 6.62
N ARG A 53 5.06 11.59 5.87
CA ARG A 53 3.86 12.45 5.71
C ARG A 53 3.85 13.00 4.29
N GLN A 54 2.71 13.43 3.78
CA GLN A 54 2.61 13.84 2.39
C GLN A 54 1.74 15.09 2.24
N ASP A 55 2.24 16.05 1.47
CA ASP A 55 1.46 17.19 0.98
C ASP A 55 1.15 17.00 -0.53
N PRO A 56 0.44 17.93 -1.19
CA PRO A 56 0.06 17.75 -2.60
C PRO A 56 1.22 17.54 -3.58
N GLU A 57 2.43 18.00 -3.26
CA GLU A 57 3.58 18.04 -4.16
C GLU A 57 4.76 17.17 -3.70
N TYR A 58 4.88 16.92 -2.39
CA TYR A 58 6.03 16.24 -1.80
C TYR A 58 5.62 15.10 -0.86
N LEU A 59 6.34 14.00 -0.98
CA LEU A 59 6.48 13.00 0.08
C LEU A 59 7.60 13.45 1.02
N HIS A 60 7.29 13.59 2.31
CA HIS A 60 8.26 13.86 3.35
C HIS A 60 8.61 12.54 4.03
N TYR A 61 9.90 12.32 4.28
CA TYR A 61 10.37 11.11 4.96
C TYR A 61 11.48 11.44 5.95
N ARG A 62 11.59 10.62 7.00
CA ARG A 62 12.73 10.60 7.92
C ARG A 62 12.96 9.18 8.43
N ALA A 63 14.17 8.88 8.88
CA ALA A 63 14.54 7.60 9.45
C ALA A 63 15.06 7.74 10.87
N ILE A 64 14.83 6.70 11.66
CA ILE A 64 15.33 6.53 13.01
C ILE A 64 16.09 5.20 13.05
N PHE A 65 17.39 5.26 13.28
CA PHE A 65 18.26 4.10 13.34
C PHE A 65 18.59 3.75 14.80
N PRO A 66 18.68 2.45 15.15
CA PRO A 66 19.28 2.04 16.41
C PRO A 66 20.76 2.48 16.39
N VAL A 67 21.27 3.10 17.45
CA VAL A 67 22.72 3.34 17.54
C VAL A 67 23.40 2.00 17.79
N ALA A 68 24.34 1.62 16.92
CA ALA A 68 25.17 0.45 17.12
C ALA A 68 25.84 0.57 18.51
N SER A 69 25.67 -0.45 19.35
CA SER A 69 26.54 -0.60 20.52
C SER A 69 27.92 -0.93 19.97
N HIS A 70 28.76 0.10 19.75
CA HIS A 70 30.17 -0.16 19.55
C HIS A 70 30.65 -1.00 20.74
N PRO A 71 31.27 -2.18 20.53
CA PRO A 71 32.11 -2.75 21.55
C PRO A 71 33.12 -1.64 21.91
N LEU A 72 33.26 -1.34 23.20
CA LEU A 72 34.34 -0.48 23.68
C LEU A 72 35.64 -0.90 22.98
N PRO A 73 36.42 0.04 22.41
CA PRO A 73 37.69 -0.33 21.83
C PRO A 73 38.51 -1.03 22.90
N THR A 74 38.80 -2.30 22.70
CA THR A 74 39.85 -2.97 23.47
C THR A 74 41.12 -2.15 23.31
N PRO A 75 41.85 -1.86 24.39
CA PRO A 75 43.06 -1.05 24.30
C PRO A 75 44.02 -1.70 23.29
N PRO A 76 44.65 -0.90 22.41
CA PRO A 76 45.55 -1.45 21.41
C PRO A 76 46.73 -2.14 22.11
N PRO A 77 47.23 -3.27 21.59
CA PRO A 77 48.53 -3.77 22.01
C PRO A 77 49.57 -2.69 21.67
N SER A 78 50.42 -2.37 22.63
CA SER A 78 51.55 -1.46 22.45
C SER A 78 52.46 -2.00 21.34
N ASN A 79 52.28 -1.54 20.11
CA ASN A 79 53.33 -1.20 19.13
C ASN A 79 52.73 -0.85 17.76
N ALA A 80 53.21 0.28 17.22
CA ALA A 80 53.13 0.80 15.84
C ALA A 80 51.94 1.70 15.46
N PRO A 81 52.21 2.82 14.73
CA PRO A 81 51.20 3.76 14.25
C PRO A 81 50.65 3.28 12.90
N SER A 82 49.38 2.89 12.88
CA SER A 82 48.63 2.74 11.63
C SER A 82 47.60 3.85 11.56
N THR A 83 47.72 4.69 10.53
CA THR A 83 46.67 5.59 10.06
C THR A 83 45.39 4.80 9.86
N VAL A 84 44.47 4.95 10.81
CA VAL A 84 43.12 4.38 10.72
C VAL A 84 42.38 5.21 9.68
N GLU A 85 42.12 4.62 8.51
CA GLU A 85 41.15 5.18 7.58
C GLU A 85 39.81 5.37 8.30
N PRO A 86 39.08 6.46 8.06
CA PRO A 86 37.79 6.65 8.70
C PRO A 86 36.88 5.50 8.30
N VAL A 87 36.45 4.70 9.28
CA VAL A 87 35.40 3.70 9.15
C VAL A 87 34.23 4.34 8.41
N ALA A 88 33.86 3.77 7.27
CA ALA A 88 32.84 4.31 6.37
C ALA A 88 31.62 4.76 7.17
N GLN A 89 31.27 6.05 7.08
CA GLN A 89 29.97 6.54 7.50
C GLN A 89 28.92 5.69 6.78
N ASP A 90 28.08 4.96 7.53
CA ASP A 90 26.88 4.31 7.02
C ASP A 90 26.12 5.34 6.17
N LYS A 91 26.22 5.19 4.84
CA LYS A 91 25.56 6.06 3.89
C LYS A 91 24.07 5.83 4.06
N ASP A 92 23.33 6.89 4.38
CA ASP A 92 21.88 6.82 4.55
C ASP A 92 21.21 6.51 3.20
N ASP A 93 20.82 5.25 3.00
CA ASP A 93 20.13 4.70 1.83
C ASP A 93 18.59 4.84 1.92
N THR A 94 18.07 5.61 2.89
CA THR A 94 16.62 5.74 3.12
C THR A 94 15.88 6.25 1.87
N LEU A 95 16.49 7.13 1.08
CA LEU A 95 15.87 7.61 -0.17
C LEU A 95 15.68 6.47 -1.18
N ASP A 96 16.67 5.59 -1.33
CA ASP A 96 16.62 4.48 -2.27
C ASP A 96 15.60 3.43 -1.80
N LEU A 97 15.57 3.16 -0.49
CA LEU A 97 14.53 2.33 0.12
C LEU A 97 13.12 2.90 -0.13
N VAL A 98 12.90 4.21 0.06
CA VAL A 98 11.60 4.85 -0.18
C VAL A 98 11.20 4.74 -1.65
N LYS A 99 12.11 5.02 -2.57
CA LYS A 99 11.85 4.91 -4.03
C LYS A 99 11.53 3.48 -4.45
N HIS A 100 12.24 2.51 -3.90
CA HIS A 100 12.02 1.08 -4.15
C HIS A 100 10.69 0.62 -3.56
N TYR A 101 10.46 0.82 -2.26
CA TYR A 101 9.28 0.33 -1.55
C TYR A 101 7.97 0.87 -2.14
N PHE A 102 7.92 2.15 -2.53
CA PHE A 102 6.76 2.74 -3.20
C PHE A 102 6.73 2.51 -4.72
N ASN A 103 7.74 1.81 -5.25
CA ASN A 103 7.86 1.48 -6.66
C ASN A 103 7.74 2.71 -7.57
N LEU A 104 8.56 3.73 -7.32
CA LEU A 104 8.42 5.06 -7.94
C LEU A 104 9.02 5.17 -9.36
N LYS A 105 9.63 4.10 -9.88
CA LYS A 105 10.27 4.11 -11.21
C LYS A 105 9.26 4.24 -12.36
N PRO A 106 8.15 3.47 -12.42
CA PRO A 106 7.14 3.65 -13.46
C PRO A 106 6.35 4.94 -13.25
N ASN A 107 6.04 5.66 -14.33
CA ASN A 107 5.14 6.81 -14.29
C ASN A 107 3.69 6.33 -14.13
N LEU A 108 3.03 6.68 -13.03
CA LEU A 108 1.71 6.13 -12.73
C LEU A 108 0.62 6.77 -13.61
N ALA A 109 0.75 8.05 -13.95
CA ALA A 109 -0.18 8.72 -14.85
C ALA A 109 -0.22 8.07 -16.24
N ASP A 110 0.94 7.71 -16.79
CA ASP A 110 1.04 7.01 -18.08
C ASP A 110 0.37 5.63 -18.02
N LEU A 111 0.60 4.89 -16.93
CA LEU A 111 -0.07 3.61 -16.70
C LEU A 111 -1.60 3.77 -16.60
N TYR A 112 -2.09 4.77 -15.88
CA TYR A 112 -3.52 5.08 -15.80
C TYR A 112 -4.11 5.41 -17.17
N ASN A 113 -3.39 6.16 -18.01
CA ASN A 113 -3.81 6.47 -19.38
C ASN A 113 -3.87 5.21 -20.25
N GLN A 114 -2.87 4.33 -20.15
CA GLN A 114 -2.85 3.03 -20.83
C GLN A 114 -4.06 2.18 -20.43
N TRP A 115 -4.28 1.98 -19.12
CA TRP A 115 -5.38 1.14 -18.63
C TRP A 115 -6.76 1.73 -18.93
N ALA A 116 -6.91 3.06 -18.87
CA ALA A 116 -8.14 3.74 -19.25
C ALA A 116 -8.44 3.64 -20.76
N SER A 117 -7.40 3.50 -21.59
CA SER A 117 -7.57 3.30 -23.04
C SER A 117 -7.98 1.86 -23.36
N ALA A 118 -7.50 0.90 -22.57
CA ALA A 118 -7.84 -0.52 -22.73
C ALA A 118 -9.18 -0.92 -22.07
N ASP A 119 -9.63 -0.19 -21.05
CA ASP A 119 -10.84 -0.53 -20.28
C ASP A 119 -11.74 0.67 -19.96
N ALA A 120 -12.95 0.66 -20.52
CA ALA A 120 -13.97 1.67 -20.26
C ALA A 120 -14.42 1.71 -18.79
N ASN A 121 -14.42 0.57 -18.09
CA ASN A 121 -14.77 0.54 -16.66
C ASN A 121 -13.69 1.21 -15.82
N PHE A 122 -12.42 0.88 -16.07
CA PHE A 122 -11.28 1.55 -15.46
C PHE A 122 -11.33 3.06 -15.71
N LYS A 123 -11.50 3.49 -16.98
CA LYS A 123 -11.60 4.91 -17.36
C LYS A 123 -12.66 5.67 -16.57
N LYS A 124 -13.78 5.02 -16.25
CA LYS A 124 -14.88 5.61 -15.48
C LYS A 124 -14.59 5.73 -13.98
N ARG A 125 -13.88 4.77 -13.38
CA ARG A 125 -13.71 4.65 -11.92
C ARG A 125 -12.38 5.23 -11.42
N ALA A 126 -11.31 5.05 -12.16
CA ALA A 126 -9.94 5.39 -11.76
C ALA A 126 -9.68 6.88 -11.42
N PRO A 127 -10.32 7.89 -12.07
CA PRO A 127 -10.04 9.30 -11.78
C PRO A 127 -10.32 9.73 -10.32
N LYS A 128 -11.13 8.96 -9.58
CA LYS A 128 -11.42 9.20 -8.16
C LYS A 128 -10.40 8.55 -7.20
N PHE A 129 -9.51 7.72 -7.74
CA PHE A 129 -8.54 6.91 -7.00
C PHE A 129 -7.19 6.95 -7.71
N THR A 130 -6.59 8.13 -7.78
CA THR A 130 -5.23 8.32 -8.28
C THR A 130 -4.19 8.06 -7.19
N GLY A 131 -2.92 7.89 -7.58
CA GLY A 131 -1.82 7.69 -6.63
C GLY A 131 -1.81 6.33 -5.92
N VAL A 132 -2.55 5.33 -6.42
CA VAL A 132 -2.52 3.97 -5.87
C VAL A 132 -1.39 3.20 -6.56
N ARG A 133 -0.29 2.98 -5.85
CA ARG A 133 0.86 2.18 -6.32
C ARG A 133 0.86 0.79 -5.73
N ILE A 134 1.54 -0.15 -6.39
CA ILE A 134 1.87 -1.45 -5.82
C ILE A 134 3.18 -1.35 -5.06
N LEU A 135 3.16 -1.68 -3.78
CA LEU A 135 4.36 -1.69 -2.95
C LEU A 135 5.31 -2.82 -3.38
N GLN A 136 6.61 -2.58 -3.32
CA GLN A 136 7.66 -3.60 -3.39
C GLN A 136 8.07 -3.96 -1.97
N GLN A 137 7.32 -4.89 -1.37
CA GLN A 137 7.59 -5.39 -0.02
C GLN A 137 8.66 -6.48 -0.06
N ASP A 138 9.28 -6.72 1.09
CA ASP A 138 10.05 -7.94 1.30
C ASP A 138 9.17 -9.18 1.06
N ALA A 139 9.70 -10.17 0.35
CA ALA A 139 8.94 -11.35 -0.08
C ALA A 139 8.51 -12.21 1.12
N TRP A 140 9.35 -12.28 2.15
CA TRP A 140 9.07 -13.04 3.37
C TRP A 140 7.99 -12.35 4.23
N GLU A 141 8.07 -11.02 4.38
CA GLU A 141 7.02 -10.20 4.99
C GLU A 141 5.68 -10.36 4.26
N ALA A 142 5.68 -10.23 2.93
CA ALA A 142 4.48 -10.39 2.13
C ALA A 142 3.87 -11.78 2.30
N LEU A 143 4.69 -12.84 2.28
CA LEU A 143 4.25 -14.23 2.44
C LEU A 143 3.48 -14.46 3.75
N LEU A 144 4.08 -14.11 4.89
CA LEU A 144 3.43 -14.30 6.18
C LEU A 144 2.24 -13.34 6.39
N GLY A 145 2.35 -12.10 5.87
CA GLY A 145 1.25 -11.13 5.89
C GLY A 145 0.01 -11.66 5.14
N PHE A 146 0.19 -12.26 3.96
CA PHE A 146 -0.92 -12.79 3.18
C PHE A 146 -1.43 -14.15 3.68
N ILE A 147 -0.59 -14.98 4.32
CA ILE A 147 -1.08 -16.14 5.09
C ILE A 147 -2.07 -15.66 6.17
N CYS A 148 -1.75 -14.57 6.89
CA CYS A 148 -2.65 -13.95 7.86
C CYS A 148 -3.97 -13.43 7.26
N SER A 149 -3.97 -13.11 5.95
CA SER A 149 -5.10 -12.50 5.24
C SER A 149 -6.23 -13.46 4.87
N SER A 150 -5.93 -14.76 4.74
CA SER A 150 -6.91 -15.76 4.30
C SER A 150 -8.17 -15.73 5.18
N ASN A 151 -9.37 -15.52 4.61
CA ASN A 151 -10.65 -15.42 5.35
C ASN A 151 -10.58 -14.48 6.57
N ASN A 152 -10.18 -13.22 6.34
CA ASN A 152 -9.95 -12.24 7.39
C ASN A 152 -10.29 -10.81 6.91
N ASN A 153 -10.12 -9.80 7.76
CA ASN A 153 -10.28 -8.38 7.42
C ASN A 153 -9.02 -7.57 7.73
N ILE A 154 -8.82 -6.45 7.03
CA ILE A 154 -7.58 -5.64 7.08
C ILE A 154 -7.19 -5.22 8.51
N SER A 155 -8.17 -4.85 9.35
CA SER A 155 -7.90 -4.43 10.74
C SER A 155 -7.30 -5.59 11.56
N ARG A 156 -7.96 -6.76 11.54
CA ARG A 156 -7.46 -7.94 12.26
C ARG A 156 -6.13 -8.45 11.70
N ILE A 157 -5.93 -8.39 10.38
CA ILE A 157 -4.65 -8.78 9.77
C ILE A 157 -3.52 -7.87 10.27
N SER A 158 -3.76 -6.55 10.29
CA SER A 158 -2.78 -5.57 10.78
C SER A 158 -2.41 -5.83 12.24
N GLN A 159 -3.39 -6.16 13.08
CA GLN A 159 -3.14 -6.56 14.47
C GLN A 159 -2.31 -7.85 14.56
N MET A 160 -2.64 -8.87 13.77
CA MET A 160 -1.88 -10.13 13.73
C MET A 160 -0.42 -9.88 13.32
N VAL A 161 -0.19 -9.17 12.22
CA VAL A 161 1.17 -8.87 11.73
C VAL A 161 1.94 -8.01 12.74
N HIS A 162 1.28 -7.05 13.38
CA HIS A 162 1.90 -6.26 14.46
C HIS A 162 2.35 -7.14 15.64
N ASN A 163 1.48 -8.03 16.12
CA ASN A 163 1.84 -8.97 17.19
C ASN A 163 2.97 -9.91 16.78
N LEU A 164 2.99 -10.35 15.51
CA LEU A 164 4.09 -11.16 14.99
C LEU A 164 5.43 -10.43 15.11
N CYS A 165 5.49 -9.16 14.70
CA CYS A 165 6.70 -8.34 14.82
C CYS A 165 7.06 -8.06 16.29
N LEU A 166 6.08 -7.74 17.14
CA LEU A 166 6.31 -7.41 18.55
C LEU A 166 6.95 -8.58 19.31
N HIS A 167 6.50 -9.81 19.05
CA HIS A 167 6.95 -10.99 19.80
C HIS A 167 8.18 -11.69 19.21
N TYR A 168 8.41 -11.58 17.90
CA TYR A 168 9.45 -12.35 17.21
C TYR A 168 10.40 -11.50 16.36
N GLY A 169 10.06 -10.23 16.13
CA GLY A 169 10.87 -9.29 15.37
C GLY A 169 11.90 -8.57 16.22
N PRO A 170 13.04 -8.16 15.65
CA PRO A 170 14.05 -7.41 16.38
C PRO A 170 13.54 -6.00 16.72
N LEU A 171 13.75 -5.56 17.96
CA LEU A 171 13.42 -4.19 18.37
C LEU A 171 14.36 -3.19 17.68
N ILE A 172 13.79 -2.27 16.91
CA ILE A 172 14.54 -1.20 16.23
C ILE A 172 14.60 0.06 17.10
N GLY A 173 13.50 0.39 17.78
CA GLY A 173 13.45 1.57 18.63
C GLY A 173 12.04 1.94 19.06
N HIS A 174 11.86 3.18 19.49
CA HIS A 174 10.58 3.69 19.98
C HIS A 174 10.23 5.03 19.33
N ILE A 175 8.94 5.26 19.12
CA ILE A 175 8.37 6.61 18.91
C ILE A 175 7.46 6.88 20.11
N GLY A 176 7.84 7.85 20.95
CA GLY A 176 7.21 8.02 22.26
C GLY A 176 7.40 6.75 23.11
N SER A 177 6.31 6.23 23.67
CA SER A 177 6.29 4.96 24.42
C SER A 177 6.07 3.72 23.54
N THR A 178 5.85 3.90 22.24
CA THR A 178 5.46 2.80 21.35
C THR A 178 6.67 2.10 20.76
N PRO A 179 6.86 0.79 20.98
CA PRO A 179 7.95 0.03 20.38
C PRO A 179 7.69 -0.25 18.89
N TYR A 180 8.77 -0.26 18.12
CA TYR A 180 8.80 -0.61 16.70
C TYR A 180 9.80 -1.75 16.50
N HIS A 181 9.28 -2.90 16.11
CA HIS A 181 10.04 -4.10 15.80
C HIS A 181 10.04 -4.32 14.30
N ASP A 182 11.16 -4.77 13.75
CA ASP A 182 11.23 -5.20 12.36
C ASP A 182 10.50 -6.54 12.15
N PHE A 183 10.42 -7.02 10.91
CA PHE A 183 9.82 -8.31 10.62
C PHE A 183 10.70 -9.46 11.16
N PRO A 184 10.12 -10.53 11.75
CA PRO A 184 10.91 -11.67 12.19
C PRO A 184 11.57 -12.39 11.01
N SER A 185 12.79 -12.89 11.22
CA SER A 185 13.39 -13.83 10.27
C SER A 185 12.67 -15.20 10.32
N PRO A 186 12.83 -16.07 9.30
CA PRO A 186 12.31 -17.43 9.34
C PRO A 186 12.74 -18.20 10.60
N GLU A 187 14.02 -18.09 10.98
CA GLU A 187 14.63 -18.79 12.11
C GLU A 187 13.95 -18.44 13.43
N ALA A 188 13.59 -17.17 13.62
CA ALA A 188 12.89 -16.68 14.81
C ALA A 188 11.52 -17.33 15.03
N LEU A 189 10.96 -17.97 14.00
CA LEU A 189 9.66 -18.63 14.02
C LEU A 189 9.76 -20.17 13.99
N THR A 190 10.95 -20.75 14.14
CA THR A 190 11.15 -22.22 14.08
C THR A 190 11.11 -22.94 15.42
N ASP A 191 11.04 -22.22 16.55
CA ASP A 191 10.93 -22.84 17.87
C ASP A 191 9.61 -23.62 17.98
N PRO A 192 9.61 -24.86 18.53
CA PRO A 192 8.40 -25.70 18.62
C PRO A 192 7.23 -25.06 19.39
N THR A 193 7.49 -24.06 20.24
CA THR A 193 6.46 -23.35 21.01
C THR A 193 5.75 -22.25 20.21
N VAL A 194 6.30 -21.82 19.07
CA VAL A 194 5.79 -20.71 18.25
C VAL A 194 4.34 -20.94 17.81
N GLU A 195 4.01 -22.14 17.31
CA GLU A 195 2.64 -22.46 16.89
C GLU A 195 1.64 -22.24 18.04
N GLN A 196 1.93 -22.80 19.22
CA GLN A 196 1.06 -22.68 20.39
C GLN A 196 0.95 -21.24 20.87
N HIS A 197 2.05 -20.48 20.83
CA HIS A 197 2.04 -19.08 21.24
C HIS A 197 1.23 -18.22 20.25
N LEU A 198 1.39 -18.41 18.94
CA LEU A 198 0.58 -17.73 17.92
C LEU A 198 -0.92 -18.07 18.04
N MET A 199 -1.26 -19.32 18.42
CA MET A 199 -2.64 -19.66 18.74
C MET A 199 -3.20 -18.83 19.91
N LYS A 200 -2.41 -18.67 20.99
CA LYS A 200 -2.78 -17.82 22.16
C LYS A 200 -2.92 -16.35 21.76
N LEU A 201 -2.13 -15.87 20.80
CA LEU A 201 -2.21 -14.52 20.24
C LEU A 201 -3.36 -14.32 19.23
N GLY A 202 -4.21 -15.33 19.02
CA GLY A 202 -5.43 -15.20 18.22
C GLY A 202 -5.27 -15.42 16.71
N PHE A 203 -4.16 -16.03 16.26
CA PHE A 203 -3.94 -16.36 14.85
C PHE A 203 -4.86 -17.50 14.35
N GLY A 204 -5.37 -18.32 15.29
CA GLY A 204 -6.21 -19.47 14.99
C GLY A 204 -5.46 -20.53 14.17
N TYR A 205 -6.14 -21.14 13.19
CA TYR A 205 -5.54 -22.18 12.34
C TYR A 205 -4.31 -21.70 11.54
N ARG A 206 -4.16 -20.38 11.34
CA ARG A 206 -3.03 -19.79 10.61
C ARG A 206 -1.72 -19.88 11.39
N ALA A 207 -1.76 -20.07 12.71
CA ALA A 207 -0.58 -20.31 13.53
C ALA A 207 0.23 -21.50 13.00
N LYS A 208 -0.44 -22.62 12.70
CA LYS A 208 0.17 -23.80 12.10
C LYS A 208 0.78 -23.50 10.74
N TYR A 209 0.09 -22.71 9.91
CA TYR A 209 0.58 -22.35 8.57
C TYR A 209 1.86 -21.51 8.64
N ILE A 210 1.89 -20.50 9.51
CA ILE A 210 3.07 -19.66 9.73
C ILE A 210 4.24 -20.50 10.24
N TYR A 211 4.03 -21.31 11.28
CA TYR A 211 5.08 -22.16 11.84
C TYR A 211 5.64 -23.15 10.81
N LYS A 212 4.77 -23.88 10.10
CA LYS A 212 5.21 -24.87 9.09
C LYS A 212 5.92 -24.22 7.92
N THR A 213 5.44 -23.07 7.45
CA THR A 213 6.09 -22.30 6.38
C THR A 213 7.44 -21.76 6.84
N ALA A 214 7.56 -21.23 8.05
CA ALA A 214 8.84 -20.79 8.61
C ALA A 214 9.85 -21.93 8.75
N VAL A 215 9.42 -23.10 9.24
CA VAL A 215 10.28 -24.28 9.32
C VAL A 215 10.78 -24.70 7.93
N MET A 216 9.90 -24.75 6.93
CA MET A 216 10.27 -25.13 5.57
C MET A 216 11.24 -24.11 4.94
N VAL A 217 10.99 -22.81 5.09
CA VAL A 217 11.87 -21.77 4.56
C VAL A 217 13.22 -21.77 5.29
N ALA A 218 13.26 -21.86 6.62
CA ALA A 218 14.49 -21.79 7.39
C ALA A 218 15.37 -23.05 7.27
N LYS A 219 14.76 -24.25 7.19
CA LYS A 219 15.50 -25.53 7.32
C LYS A 219 15.66 -26.31 6.02
N GLU A 220 14.80 -26.07 5.01
CA GLU A 220 14.79 -26.88 3.79
C GLU A 220 15.12 -26.05 2.54
N LYS A 221 14.56 -24.84 2.41
CA LYS A 221 14.66 -24.04 1.17
C LYS A 221 15.67 -22.89 1.24
N GLY A 222 15.79 -22.21 2.38
CA GLY A 222 16.53 -20.96 2.54
C GLY A 222 15.77 -19.72 2.06
N LEU A 223 16.19 -18.52 2.50
CA LEU A 223 15.65 -17.25 2.02
C LEU A 223 16.00 -17.00 0.54
N ASP A 224 17.20 -17.38 0.11
CA ASP A 224 17.66 -17.27 -1.28
C ASP A 224 16.72 -17.96 -2.27
N TRP A 225 16.05 -19.06 -1.86
CA TRP A 225 15.02 -19.70 -2.69
C TRP A 225 13.86 -18.75 -2.95
N LEU A 226 13.35 -18.07 -1.92
CA LEU A 226 12.23 -17.15 -2.05
C LEU A 226 12.62 -15.91 -2.85
N GLU A 227 13.80 -15.35 -2.59
CA GLU A 227 14.36 -14.24 -3.35
C GLU A 227 14.56 -14.60 -4.83
N GLY A 228 14.99 -15.83 -5.11
CA GLY A 228 15.14 -16.37 -6.46
C GLY A 228 13.84 -16.53 -7.25
N LEU A 229 12.67 -16.40 -6.60
CA LEU A 229 11.36 -16.36 -7.27
C LEU A 229 10.97 -14.94 -7.73
N SER A 230 11.76 -13.92 -7.38
CA SER A 230 11.47 -12.53 -7.72
C SER A 230 11.53 -12.28 -9.22
N ASN A 231 10.68 -11.38 -9.69
CA ASN A 231 10.73 -10.86 -11.04
C ASN A 231 12.09 -10.16 -11.25
N PRO A 232 12.94 -10.63 -12.17
CA PRO A 232 14.26 -10.06 -12.36
C PRO A 232 14.21 -8.61 -12.87
N GLU A 233 13.11 -8.13 -13.44
CA GLU A 233 12.97 -6.72 -13.85
C GLU A 233 12.66 -5.77 -12.69
N ASN A 234 12.16 -6.33 -11.58
CA ASN A 234 11.79 -5.64 -10.35
C ASN A 234 12.39 -6.40 -9.16
N PRO A 235 13.72 -6.56 -9.09
CA PRO A 235 14.35 -7.40 -8.10
C PRO A 235 14.37 -6.72 -6.72
N PRO A 236 14.76 -7.42 -5.65
CA PRO A 236 14.96 -6.82 -4.33
C PRO A 236 15.90 -5.61 -4.34
N LEU A 237 15.77 -4.74 -3.34
CA LEU A 237 16.60 -3.54 -3.18
C LEU A 237 18.10 -3.87 -3.28
N GLY A 238 18.83 -3.12 -4.11
CA GLY A 238 20.28 -3.30 -4.30
C GLY A 238 20.67 -4.35 -5.35
N VAL A 239 19.70 -5.02 -5.98
CA VAL A 239 19.94 -5.97 -7.07
C VAL A 239 19.69 -5.31 -8.43
N GLU A 240 20.58 -5.55 -9.39
CA GLU A 240 20.45 -5.00 -10.73
C GLU A 240 19.33 -5.68 -11.55
N PRO A 241 18.42 -4.90 -12.18
CA PRO A 241 17.35 -5.46 -13.01
C PRO A 241 17.84 -6.22 -14.24
N LYS A 242 17.16 -7.31 -14.58
CA LYS A 242 17.38 -8.12 -15.80
C LYS A 242 16.04 -8.42 -16.48
N ALA A 243 16.07 -8.82 -17.74
CA ALA A 243 14.86 -9.16 -18.49
C ALA A 243 14.16 -10.41 -17.91
N ALA A 244 12.83 -10.38 -17.83
CA ALA A 244 12.01 -11.46 -17.26
C ALA A 244 11.31 -12.33 -18.32
N GLY A 245 11.66 -12.16 -19.59
CA GLY A 245 11.04 -12.86 -20.72
C GLY A 245 9.71 -12.24 -21.18
N GLU A 246 9.10 -12.88 -22.18
CA GLU A 246 7.89 -12.38 -22.85
C GLU A 246 6.60 -12.74 -22.12
N LEU A 247 5.62 -11.83 -22.16
CA LEU A 247 4.30 -12.04 -21.57
C LEU A 247 3.45 -12.95 -22.47
N ALA A 248 3.29 -14.21 -22.07
CA ALA A 248 2.40 -15.18 -22.72
C ALA A 248 1.00 -15.21 -22.09
N GLU A 249 0.08 -15.99 -22.70
CA GLU A 249 -1.19 -16.31 -22.06
C GLU A 249 -0.94 -17.03 -20.72
N GLY A 250 -1.60 -16.57 -19.65
CA GLY A 250 -1.33 -17.05 -18.29
C GLY A 250 -0.18 -16.36 -17.57
N GLY A 251 0.55 -15.45 -18.23
CA GLY A 251 1.66 -14.69 -17.65
C GLY A 251 3.04 -15.28 -17.97
N ARG A 252 4.10 -14.55 -17.57
CA ARG A 252 5.48 -14.95 -17.82
C ARG A 252 5.83 -16.28 -17.15
N GLU A 253 6.77 -17.02 -17.71
CA GLU A 253 7.21 -18.31 -17.17
C GLU A 253 7.71 -18.18 -15.73
N GLY A 254 8.52 -17.15 -15.43
CA GLY A 254 9.00 -16.88 -14.07
C GLY A 254 7.87 -16.64 -13.06
N TYR A 255 6.85 -15.85 -13.44
CA TYR A 255 5.65 -15.66 -12.61
C TYR A 255 4.92 -16.98 -12.35
N ARG A 256 4.68 -17.78 -13.40
CA ARG A 256 3.97 -19.07 -13.27
C ARG A 256 4.75 -20.05 -12.38
N LYS A 257 6.08 -20.09 -12.51
CA LYS A 257 6.95 -20.90 -11.65
C LYS A 257 6.90 -20.42 -10.20
N ALA A 258 7.03 -19.11 -9.95
CA ALA A 258 6.95 -18.53 -8.62
C ALA A 258 5.61 -18.85 -7.94
N HIS A 259 4.50 -18.72 -8.68
CA HIS A 259 3.17 -19.05 -8.19
C HIS A 259 3.06 -20.52 -7.77
N GLU A 260 3.50 -21.45 -8.62
CA GLU A 260 3.47 -22.89 -8.34
C GLU A 260 4.35 -23.27 -7.13
N GLU A 261 5.56 -22.72 -7.04
CA GLU A 261 6.48 -22.93 -5.91
C GLU A 261 5.88 -22.44 -4.58
N LEU A 262 5.15 -21.32 -4.61
CA LEU A 262 4.47 -20.79 -3.43
C LEU A 262 3.28 -21.66 -3.00
N LEU A 263 2.56 -22.30 -3.93
CA LEU A 263 1.44 -23.20 -3.61
C LEU A 263 1.86 -24.44 -2.81
N ALA A 264 3.13 -24.81 -2.85
CA ALA A 264 3.67 -25.90 -2.04
C ALA A 264 3.76 -25.55 -0.54
N LEU A 265 3.68 -24.26 -0.19
CA LEU A 265 3.76 -23.80 1.20
C LEU A 265 2.44 -23.98 1.96
N HIS A 266 2.55 -24.18 3.28
CA HIS A 266 1.38 -24.40 4.11
C HIS A 266 0.57 -23.11 4.27
N GLY A 267 -0.73 -23.20 3.96
CA GLY A 267 -1.64 -22.05 4.05
C GLY A 267 -1.58 -21.10 2.86
N VAL A 268 -0.84 -21.45 1.81
CA VAL A 268 -0.75 -20.66 0.58
C VAL A 268 -1.64 -21.29 -0.50
N GLY A 269 -2.79 -20.66 -0.75
CA GLY A 269 -3.64 -20.96 -1.91
C GLY A 269 -3.41 -19.97 -3.06
N PRO A 270 -4.09 -20.14 -4.21
CA PRO A 270 -3.87 -19.33 -5.41
C PRO A 270 -3.88 -17.82 -5.16
N LYS A 271 -4.87 -17.32 -4.39
CA LYS A 271 -4.94 -15.91 -4.03
C LYS A 271 -3.75 -15.44 -3.20
N VAL A 272 -3.30 -16.23 -2.22
CA VAL A 272 -2.16 -15.86 -1.38
C VAL A 272 -0.88 -15.84 -2.23
N ALA A 273 -0.66 -16.87 -3.06
CA ALA A 273 0.47 -16.93 -3.98
C ALA A 273 0.49 -15.72 -4.92
N ASP A 274 -0.64 -15.36 -5.53
CA ASP A 274 -0.72 -14.16 -6.38
C ASP A 274 -0.46 -12.86 -5.60
N CYS A 275 -0.95 -12.73 -4.36
CA CYS A 275 -0.63 -11.54 -3.56
C CYS A 275 0.88 -11.41 -3.29
N VAL A 276 1.56 -12.53 -3.00
CA VAL A 276 3.01 -12.56 -2.81
C VAL A 276 3.74 -12.28 -4.12
N CYS A 277 3.30 -12.87 -5.24
CA CYS A 277 3.84 -12.59 -6.57
C CYS A 277 3.78 -11.10 -6.91
N LEU A 278 2.62 -10.47 -6.69
CA LEU A 278 2.39 -9.06 -7.01
C LEU A 278 3.17 -8.10 -6.11
N MET A 279 3.10 -8.29 -4.80
CA MET A 279 3.52 -7.29 -3.80
C MET A 279 4.85 -7.61 -3.11
N GLY A 280 5.32 -8.86 -3.17
CA GLY A 280 6.60 -9.28 -2.57
C GLY A 280 7.65 -9.69 -3.60
N LEU A 281 7.23 -10.26 -4.74
CA LEU A 281 8.15 -10.75 -5.78
C LEU A 281 8.16 -9.88 -7.05
N GLY A 282 7.41 -8.78 -7.10
CA GLY A 282 7.47 -7.80 -8.20
C GLY A 282 6.88 -8.25 -9.55
N TRP A 283 6.11 -9.35 -9.58
CA TRP A 283 5.39 -9.83 -10.77
C TRP A 283 4.11 -9.01 -10.98
N SER A 284 4.26 -7.87 -11.68
CA SER A 284 3.21 -6.87 -11.87
C SER A 284 2.01 -7.39 -12.69
N GLU A 285 2.14 -8.52 -13.38
CA GLU A 285 1.06 -9.18 -14.12
C GLU A 285 0.20 -10.11 -13.25
N SER A 286 0.60 -10.36 -12.00
CA SER A 286 -0.14 -11.23 -11.08
C SER A 286 -1.44 -10.55 -10.64
N VAL A 287 -2.55 -11.30 -10.67
CA VAL A 287 -3.90 -10.81 -10.39
C VAL A 287 -4.54 -11.68 -9.31
N PRO A 288 -4.45 -11.31 -8.02
CA PRO A 288 -5.09 -12.04 -6.94
C PRO A 288 -6.62 -11.93 -7.03
N VAL A 289 -7.30 -13.03 -7.36
CA VAL A 289 -8.78 -13.06 -7.42
C VAL A 289 -9.37 -13.53 -6.09
N ASP A 290 -9.80 -12.59 -5.25
CA ASP A 290 -10.58 -12.89 -4.05
C ASP A 290 -12.10 -12.71 -4.28
N THR A 291 -12.88 -12.72 -3.20
CA THR A 291 -14.32 -12.51 -3.27
C THR A 291 -14.71 -11.10 -3.73
N HIS A 292 -13.92 -10.07 -3.42
CA HIS A 292 -14.14 -8.69 -3.88
C HIS A 292 -13.83 -8.57 -5.37
N VAL A 293 -12.67 -9.07 -5.81
CA VAL A 293 -12.31 -9.09 -7.24
C VAL A 293 -13.30 -9.93 -8.03
N TRP A 294 -13.80 -11.03 -7.47
CA TRP A 294 -14.87 -11.81 -8.08
C TRP A 294 -16.19 -11.01 -8.20
N GLN A 295 -16.56 -10.22 -7.20
CA GLN A 295 -17.74 -9.34 -7.28
C GLN A 295 -17.56 -8.26 -8.36
N ILE A 296 -16.37 -7.67 -8.46
CA ILE A 296 -16.01 -6.71 -9.52
C ILE A 296 -16.11 -7.38 -10.90
N ALA A 297 -15.53 -8.57 -11.07
CA ALA A 297 -15.58 -9.34 -12.31
C ALA A 297 -17.03 -9.63 -12.76
N GLN A 298 -17.91 -9.97 -11.82
CA GLN A 298 -19.32 -10.22 -12.12
C GLN A 298 -20.07 -8.92 -12.48
N ARG A 299 -19.94 -7.89 -11.64
CA ARG A 299 -20.66 -6.62 -11.76
C ARG A 299 -20.26 -5.85 -13.01
N ASP A 300 -18.95 -5.70 -13.22
CA ASP A 300 -18.40 -4.77 -14.21
C ASP A 300 -17.97 -5.48 -15.51
N TYR A 301 -17.60 -6.77 -15.44
CA TYR A 301 -17.06 -7.53 -16.59
C TYR A 301 -17.91 -8.74 -17.01
N LYS A 302 -19.11 -8.89 -16.44
CA LYS A 302 -20.12 -9.90 -16.82
C LYS A 302 -19.66 -11.35 -16.64
N PHE A 303 -18.72 -11.61 -15.72
CA PHE A 303 -18.51 -12.96 -15.19
C PHE A 303 -19.72 -13.39 -14.33
N GLY A 304 -19.78 -14.66 -13.88
CA GLY A 304 -20.85 -15.12 -12.99
C GLY A 304 -22.04 -15.80 -13.66
N LYS A 305 -22.00 -16.03 -14.98
CA LYS A 305 -23.06 -16.69 -15.75
C LYS A 305 -22.56 -17.98 -16.41
N GLY A 306 -23.46 -18.94 -16.62
CA GLY A 306 -23.17 -20.19 -17.33
C GLY A 306 -22.02 -20.96 -16.67
N LYS A 307 -20.97 -21.28 -17.46
CA LYS A 307 -19.78 -22.03 -17.01
C LYS A 307 -18.97 -21.35 -15.90
N HIS A 308 -19.24 -20.08 -15.58
CA HIS A 308 -18.56 -19.30 -14.55
C HIS A 308 -19.50 -18.88 -13.40
N SER A 309 -20.46 -19.73 -13.01
CA SER A 309 -21.41 -19.40 -11.94
C SER A 309 -20.78 -19.37 -10.53
N SER A 310 -19.63 -20.01 -10.34
CA SER A 310 -18.89 -20.05 -9.07
C SER A 310 -17.39 -19.82 -9.27
N LEU A 311 -16.71 -19.41 -8.20
CA LEU A 311 -15.27 -19.17 -8.17
C LEU A 311 -14.49 -20.49 -8.02
N THR A 312 -14.48 -21.28 -9.09
CA THR A 312 -13.62 -22.47 -9.24
C THR A 312 -12.22 -22.06 -9.71
N LYS A 313 -11.25 -22.99 -9.72
CA LYS A 313 -9.92 -22.74 -10.31
C LYS A 313 -10.00 -22.25 -11.76
N ALA A 314 -10.84 -22.89 -12.59
CA ALA A 314 -11.01 -22.48 -13.98
C ALA A 314 -11.59 -21.06 -14.11
N THR A 315 -12.53 -20.69 -13.25
CA THR A 315 -13.08 -19.33 -13.22
C THR A 315 -12.06 -18.32 -12.70
N TYR A 316 -11.28 -18.68 -11.67
CA TYR A 316 -10.17 -17.87 -11.15
C TYR A 316 -9.19 -17.53 -12.27
N ASP A 317 -8.69 -18.57 -12.96
CA ASP A 317 -7.72 -18.45 -14.05
C ASP A 317 -8.29 -17.62 -15.20
N ALA A 318 -9.58 -17.81 -15.55
CA ALA A 318 -10.24 -17.04 -16.60
C ALA A 318 -10.36 -15.54 -16.26
N VAL A 319 -10.68 -15.19 -15.01
CA VAL A 319 -10.73 -13.79 -14.56
C VAL A 319 -9.33 -13.16 -14.62
N ALA A 320 -8.33 -13.84 -14.05
CA ALA A 320 -6.96 -13.35 -14.04
C ALA A 320 -6.39 -13.17 -15.45
N ASN A 321 -6.61 -14.15 -16.34
CA ASN A 321 -6.19 -14.06 -17.75
C ASN A 321 -6.90 -12.95 -18.51
N ARG A 322 -8.19 -12.72 -18.24
CA ARG A 322 -8.93 -11.63 -18.85
C ARG A 322 -8.38 -10.26 -18.45
N PHE A 323 -7.98 -10.09 -17.19
CA PHE A 323 -7.36 -8.84 -16.73
C PHE A 323 -5.93 -8.67 -17.26
N ARG A 324 -5.14 -9.75 -17.33
CA ARG A 324 -3.81 -9.72 -17.98
C ARG A 324 -3.88 -9.36 -19.46
N SER A 325 -4.81 -9.94 -20.23
CA SER A 325 -4.92 -9.62 -21.65
C SER A 325 -5.39 -8.19 -21.93
N MET A 326 -6.12 -7.59 -20.97
CA MET A 326 -6.62 -6.22 -21.07
C MET A 326 -5.57 -5.18 -20.66
N TRP A 327 -4.88 -5.39 -19.54
CA TRP A 327 -3.98 -4.39 -18.95
C TRP A 327 -2.49 -4.70 -19.13
N GLY A 328 -2.15 -5.87 -19.68
CA GLY A 328 -0.79 -6.26 -19.99
C GLY A 328 0.05 -6.57 -18.76
N LYS A 329 1.32 -6.13 -18.81
CA LYS A 329 2.36 -6.44 -17.83
C LYS A 329 2.06 -5.89 -16.43
N GLU A 330 1.25 -4.84 -16.33
CA GLU A 330 0.87 -4.19 -15.08
C GLU A 330 -0.59 -4.47 -14.67
N ALA A 331 -1.18 -5.57 -15.13
CA ALA A 331 -2.55 -5.93 -14.79
C ALA A 331 -2.82 -6.06 -13.28
N GLY A 332 -1.82 -6.50 -12.53
CA GLY A 332 -1.84 -6.53 -11.07
C GLY A 332 -2.00 -5.14 -10.45
N TRP A 333 -1.44 -4.11 -11.06
CA TRP A 333 -1.60 -2.73 -10.60
C TRP A 333 -2.98 -2.21 -10.94
N ALA A 334 -3.41 -2.37 -12.20
CA ALA A 334 -4.69 -1.88 -12.67
C ALA A 334 -5.88 -2.45 -11.86
N HIS A 335 -5.91 -3.77 -11.63
CA HIS A 335 -7.00 -4.36 -10.85
C HIS A 335 -6.97 -3.89 -9.38
N SER A 336 -5.79 -3.60 -8.81
CA SER A 336 -5.65 -3.13 -7.43
C SER A 336 -6.25 -1.74 -7.22
N VAL A 337 -6.23 -0.88 -8.25
CA VAL A 337 -6.96 0.40 -8.23
C VAL A 337 -8.47 0.15 -8.10
N LEU A 338 -9.01 -0.79 -8.87
CA LEU A 338 -10.43 -1.13 -8.82
C LEU A 338 -10.83 -1.82 -7.51
N PHE A 339 -9.98 -2.70 -6.99
CA PHE A 339 -10.15 -3.30 -5.68
C PHE A 339 -10.19 -2.21 -4.60
N THR A 340 -9.23 -1.29 -4.62
CA THR A 340 -9.15 -0.17 -3.67
C THR A 340 -10.42 0.70 -3.72
N ALA A 341 -10.94 0.95 -4.92
CA ALA A 341 -12.17 1.70 -5.12
C ALA A 341 -13.43 1.00 -4.54
N ASP A 342 -13.41 -0.33 -4.43
CA ASP A 342 -14.53 -1.14 -3.95
C ASP A 342 -14.50 -1.36 -2.42
N LEU A 343 -13.34 -1.17 -1.77
CA LEU A 343 -13.22 -1.24 -0.32
C LEU A 343 -14.15 -0.27 0.37
N LYS A 344 -14.86 -0.72 1.42
CA LYS A 344 -15.82 0.10 2.18
C LYS A 344 -15.22 1.43 2.68
N ALA A 345 -13.97 1.41 3.14
CA ALA A 345 -13.26 2.59 3.63
C ALA A 345 -13.08 3.69 2.56
N PHE A 346 -13.26 3.35 1.29
CA PHE A 346 -13.01 4.21 0.14
C PHE A 346 -14.23 4.33 -0.80
N SER A 347 -15.17 3.39 -0.76
CA SER A 347 -16.36 3.38 -1.60
C SER A 347 -17.29 4.56 -1.32
N GLU A 348 -17.20 5.19 -0.14
CA GLU A 348 -17.90 6.45 0.16
C GLU A 348 -17.45 7.61 -0.75
N ARG A 349 -16.19 7.63 -1.21
CA ARG A 349 -15.69 8.61 -2.22
C ARG A 349 -16.38 8.43 -3.58
N LEU A 350 -16.93 7.25 -3.86
CA LEU A 350 -17.73 7.01 -5.06
C LEU A 350 -19.18 7.51 -4.91
N VAL A 351 -19.74 7.44 -3.70
CA VAL A 351 -21.16 7.71 -3.39
C VAL A 351 -21.45 9.16 -3.02
N ALA A 352 -20.43 9.95 -2.65
CA ALA A 352 -20.58 11.39 -2.43
C ALA A 352 -21.06 12.10 -3.72
N LYS A 353 -22.37 12.26 -3.86
CA LYS A 353 -22.97 13.22 -4.78
C LYS A 353 -22.65 14.62 -4.24
N ALA A 354 -21.97 15.43 -5.04
CA ALA A 354 -21.94 16.86 -4.84
C ALA A 354 -23.35 17.40 -5.14
N GLU A 355 -24.20 17.57 -4.12
CA GLU A 355 -25.38 18.41 -4.24
C GLU A 355 -24.92 19.87 -4.15
N ALA A 356 -24.90 20.55 -5.30
CA ALA A 356 -24.69 21.98 -5.35
C ALA A 356 -25.93 22.69 -4.82
N LYS A 357 -25.81 23.47 -3.74
CA LYS A 357 -26.82 24.46 -3.37
C LYS A 357 -26.49 25.77 -4.05
N GLU A 358 -27.41 26.24 -4.88
CA GLU A 358 -27.40 27.60 -5.42
C GLU A 358 -28.08 28.51 -4.39
N GLU A 359 -27.32 29.44 -3.81
CA GLU A 359 -27.86 30.56 -3.02
C GLU A 359 -27.87 31.81 -3.90
N GLU A 360 -29.06 32.32 -4.19
CA GLU A 360 -29.24 33.57 -4.93
C GLU A 360 -29.41 34.72 -3.93
N GLN A 361 -28.47 35.67 -3.93
CA GLN A 361 -28.57 36.90 -3.14
C GLN A 361 -28.77 38.08 -4.08
N SER A 362 -29.86 38.82 -3.89
CA SER A 362 -30.11 40.10 -4.57
C SER A 362 -29.91 41.24 -3.58
N ILE A 363 -29.09 42.21 -3.96
CA ILE A 363 -28.89 43.45 -3.20
C ILE A 363 -29.53 44.56 -4.01
N LYS A 364 -30.45 45.30 -3.38
CA LYS A 364 -31.05 46.52 -3.94
C LYS A 364 -30.37 47.72 -3.32
N SER A 365 -29.90 48.64 -4.16
CA SER A 365 -29.34 49.91 -3.72
C SER A 365 -29.96 51.05 -4.53
N GLU A 366 -30.40 52.11 -3.84
CA GLU A 366 -30.84 53.35 -4.44
C GLU A 366 -29.70 54.37 -4.39
N ILE A 367 -29.31 54.89 -5.56
CA ILE A 367 -28.38 56.00 -5.67
C ILE A 367 -29.02 57.02 -6.64
N ASN A 368 -29.20 58.26 -6.18
CA ASN A 368 -29.80 59.35 -6.94
C ASN A 368 -31.20 59.05 -7.54
N GLY A 369 -32.07 58.36 -6.79
CA GLY A 369 -33.46 58.09 -7.19
C GLY A 369 -33.62 57.03 -8.28
N ILE A 370 -32.57 56.25 -8.58
CA ILE A 370 -32.61 55.13 -9.52
C ILE A 370 -32.37 53.84 -8.73
N GLU A 371 -33.32 52.90 -8.78
CA GLU A 371 -33.16 51.55 -8.21
C GLU A 371 -32.19 50.72 -9.07
N GLU A 372 -31.07 50.30 -8.49
CA GLU A 372 -30.14 49.33 -9.10
C GLU A 372 -30.24 47.99 -8.34
N ILE A 373 -30.51 46.90 -9.07
CA ILE A 373 -30.60 45.53 -8.51
C ILE A 373 -29.37 44.76 -8.98
N GLU A 374 -28.49 44.39 -8.05
CA GLU A 374 -27.35 43.51 -8.30
C GLU A 374 -27.66 42.10 -7.76
N THR A 375 -27.82 41.13 -8.65
CA THR A 375 -28.02 39.71 -8.29
C THR A 375 -26.69 38.97 -8.40
N THR A 376 -26.24 38.38 -7.30
CA THR A 376 -25.06 37.52 -7.24
C THR A 376 -25.51 36.08 -6.95
N VAL A 377 -25.21 35.15 -7.87
CA VAL A 377 -25.43 33.72 -7.65
C VAL A 377 -24.16 33.12 -7.05
N ARG A 378 -24.25 32.55 -5.84
CA ARG A 378 -23.15 31.82 -5.20
C ARG A 378 -23.48 30.33 -5.13
N THR A 379 -22.66 29.51 -5.78
CA THR A 379 -22.77 28.06 -5.69
C THR A 379 -21.88 27.56 -4.55
N LYS A 380 -22.46 27.04 -3.47
CA LYS A 380 -21.72 26.37 -2.39
C LYS A 380 -21.87 24.86 -2.55
N ALA A 381 -20.76 24.16 -2.75
CA ALA A 381 -20.73 22.71 -2.63
C ALA A 381 -20.61 22.34 -1.16
N VAL A 382 -21.64 21.72 -0.59
CA VAL A 382 -21.62 21.25 0.81
C VAL A 382 -21.81 19.73 0.81
N ALA A 383 -20.78 19.00 1.20
CA ALA A 383 -20.89 17.55 1.39
C ALA A 383 -21.69 17.25 2.67
N LYS A 384 -22.91 16.72 2.53
CA LYS A 384 -23.75 16.34 3.68
C LYS A 384 -23.64 14.83 3.94
N LYS A 385 -22.97 14.44 5.04
CA LYS A 385 -22.91 13.03 5.50
C LYS A 385 -24.24 12.67 6.17
N ARG A 386 -24.95 11.64 5.68
CA ARG A 386 -26.11 11.06 6.38
C ARG A 386 -25.59 9.97 7.33
N ALA A 387 -25.47 10.29 8.61
CA ALA A 387 -25.05 9.34 9.63
C ALA A 387 -26.10 8.22 9.81
N LYS A 388 -25.66 6.97 9.75
CA LYS A 388 -26.40 5.85 10.35
C LYS A 388 -25.43 4.91 11.09
N ARG A 389 -25.37 5.16 12.41
CA ARG A 389 -25.01 4.27 13.54
C ARG A 389 -23.54 3.87 13.75
N ALA A 390 -22.98 4.53 14.77
CA ALA A 390 -21.85 4.25 15.68
C ALA A 390 -20.97 3.00 15.46
N LEU A 391 -19.69 3.24 15.21
CA LEU A 391 -18.58 3.00 16.16
C LEU A 391 -17.34 3.81 15.71
N GLU A 392 -16.64 4.36 16.72
CA GLU A 392 -15.39 5.14 16.70
C GLU A 392 -15.47 6.63 16.31
N GLU A 393 -15.31 7.47 17.34
CA GLU A 393 -15.20 8.92 17.30
C GLU A 393 -13.77 9.33 16.92
N ASN A 394 -13.64 10.01 15.77
CA ASN A 394 -12.80 11.20 15.51
C ASN A 394 -12.49 11.28 13.99
N GLU A 395 -13.47 11.71 13.21
CA GLU A 395 -13.22 12.19 11.83
C GLU A 395 -13.30 13.71 11.80
N HIS A 396 -12.14 14.36 11.61
CA HIS A 396 -12.07 15.77 11.29
C HIS A 396 -12.74 16.06 9.94
N GLN A 397 -13.62 17.06 9.92
CA GLN A 397 -14.22 17.60 8.70
C GLN A 397 -13.15 18.36 7.88
N VAL A 398 -12.87 17.91 6.66
CA VAL A 398 -12.15 18.71 5.68
C VAL A 398 -13.19 19.41 4.80
N LEU A 399 -13.39 20.70 5.01
CA LEU A 399 -14.19 21.56 4.13
C LEU A 399 -13.27 22.17 3.07
N GLU A 400 -13.33 21.65 1.84
CA GLU A 400 -12.68 22.29 0.69
C GLU A 400 -13.66 23.32 0.10
N VAL A 401 -13.40 24.62 0.31
CA VAL A 401 -14.21 25.70 -0.27
C VAL A 401 -13.55 26.15 -1.58
N LYS A 402 -14.21 25.92 -2.72
CA LYS A 402 -13.85 26.52 -4.00
C LYS A 402 -14.85 27.61 -4.34
N GLU A 403 -14.42 28.88 -4.30
CA GLU A 403 -15.22 30.01 -4.78
C GLU A 403 -15.04 30.19 -6.29
N LYS A 404 -16.15 30.32 -7.02
CA LYS A 404 -16.14 30.78 -8.42
C LYS A 404 -17.32 31.74 -8.62
N VAL A 405 -17.03 33.01 -8.91
CA VAL A 405 -18.04 34.04 -9.19
C VAL A 405 -18.33 34.04 -10.69
N ILE A 406 -19.58 33.86 -11.10
CA ILE A 406 -19.97 33.94 -12.51
C ILE A 406 -21.23 34.83 -12.68
N LYS A 407 -21.04 35.89 -13.49
CA LYS A 407 -22.01 36.87 -14.05
C LYS A 407 -22.63 37.92 -13.11
N ARG A 408 -22.41 39.19 -13.50
CA ARG A 408 -23.14 40.39 -13.06
C ARG A 408 -24.13 40.79 -14.16
N ASN A 409 -25.39 41.05 -13.82
CA ASN A 409 -26.36 41.66 -14.74
C ASN A 409 -26.95 42.91 -14.09
N LYS A 410 -26.81 44.07 -14.75
CA LYS A 410 -27.44 45.33 -14.37
C LYS A 410 -28.73 45.52 -15.18
N ARG A 411 -29.84 45.83 -14.51
CA ARG A 411 -31.08 46.28 -15.18
C ARG A 411 -31.53 47.62 -14.60
N ARG A 412 -31.73 48.61 -15.47
CA ARG A 412 -32.37 49.89 -15.17
C ARG A 412 -33.89 49.72 -15.29
N LYS A 413 -34.65 50.08 -14.26
CA LYS A 413 -36.05 50.48 -14.42
C LYS A 413 -36.07 51.99 -14.65
N VAL A 414 -36.71 52.43 -15.73
CA VAL A 414 -37.01 53.84 -16.01
C VAL A 414 -38.25 54.23 -15.23
#